data_AF-A0A7S2FFE5-F1
#
_entry.id   AF-A0A7S2FFE5-F1
#
_cell.length_a   1.000
_cell.length_b   1.000
_cell.length_c   1.000
_cell.angle_alpha   90.00
_cell.angle_beta   90.00
_cell.angle_gamma   90.00
#
_symmetry.space_group_name_H-M   'P 1'
#
loop_
_entity.id
_entity.type
_entity.pdbx_description
1 polymer ?
#
loop_
_entity_poly.entity_id
_entity_poly.type
_entity_poly.pdbx_seq_one_letter_code
_entity_poly.pdbx_strand_id
1 'polypeptide(L)'
;QEGLEPSSISLCLPRGGRSPLCGPHCSPPPPAVLVGRGGEREDMALEPQGNARAGGWQRHLRDADRILPGASVDNLAARYTCLADDGAQSKAKREASILASASEKHLVEGLDYKEALKTATEAVAKCYEIGDNDAMADMLRLVVKAYL
;
A
#
# COMPACT_ATOMS: atom_id res chain seq x y z
N GLN A 1 34.18 48.10 -14.53
CA GLN A 1 34.78 47.97 -13.19
C GLN A 1 33.98 46.87 -12.50
N GLU A 2 34.45 45.65 -12.71
CA GLU A 2 34.94 44.72 -11.65
C GLU A 2 33.79 43.70 -11.42
N GLY A 3 33.92 42.40 -11.62
CA GLY A 3 35.10 41.54 -11.71
C GLY A 3 34.86 40.36 -10.76
N LEU A 4 35.14 39.14 -11.25
CA LEU A 4 35.34 37.88 -10.52
C LEU A 4 34.09 37.19 -9.93
N GLU A 5 33.89 35.87 -9.97
CA GLU A 5 34.45 34.69 -10.65
C GLU A 5 33.48 33.54 -10.27
N PRO A 6 33.24 32.53 -11.11
CA PRO A 6 32.44 31.36 -10.77
C PRO A 6 33.24 30.38 -9.88
N SER A 7 32.80 30.21 -8.64
CA SER A 7 33.39 29.23 -7.72
C SER A 7 33.03 27.81 -8.15
N SER A 8 34.02 27.20 -8.78
CA SER A 8 34.17 25.78 -9.02
C SER A 8 33.94 24.97 -7.74
N ILE A 9 32.98 24.05 -7.74
CA ILE A 9 32.96 22.97 -6.74
C ILE A 9 33.23 21.66 -7.46
N SER A 10 34.32 21.07 -7.00
CA SER A 10 35.08 19.97 -7.54
C SER A 10 34.29 18.67 -7.68
N LEU A 11 34.57 17.99 -8.80
CA LEU A 11 34.31 16.59 -9.06
C LEU A 11 34.88 15.71 -7.94
N CYS A 12 34.00 15.04 -7.18
CA CYS A 12 34.35 13.85 -6.41
C CYS A 12 33.80 12.60 -7.11
N LEU A 13 34.56 12.12 -8.10
CA LEU A 13 34.45 10.75 -8.62
C LEU A 13 35.27 9.78 -7.74
N PRO A 14 35.03 8.46 -7.84
CA PRO A 14 34.92 7.57 -6.70
C PRO A 14 36.27 7.01 -6.24
N ARG A 15 36.47 6.95 -4.92
CA ARG A 15 37.52 6.14 -4.33
C ARG A 15 37.02 4.71 -4.14
N GLY A 16 37.57 3.81 -4.95
CA GLY A 16 37.51 2.38 -4.72
C GLY A 16 38.06 2.03 -3.33
N GLY A 17 37.22 1.39 -2.54
CA GLY A 17 37.59 0.71 -1.31
C GLY A 17 37.01 -0.70 -1.37
N ARG A 18 37.82 -1.64 -1.84
CA ARG A 18 37.60 -3.07 -1.58
C ARG A 18 37.74 -3.26 -0.07
N SER A 19 36.74 -3.86 0.57
CA SER A 19 36.99 -4.70 1.73
C SER A 19 36.03 -5.90 1.75
N PRO A 20 36.55 -7.11 2.05
CA PRO A 20 35.85 -8.36 1.84
C PRO A 20 35.32 -8.90 3.17
N LEU A 21 34.00 -8.97 3.37
CA LEU A 21 33.43 -9.80 4.44
C LEU A 21 32.04 -10.29 4.02
N CYS A 22 32.01 -11.18 3.02
CA CYS A 22 30.87 -12.08 2.82
C CYS A 22 30.93 -13.14 3.94
N GLY A 23 29.99 -13.06 4.88
CA GLY A 23 29.73 -14.15 5.83
C GLY A 23 29.14 -15.39 5.14
N PRO A 24 29.27 -16.59 5.73
CA PRO A 24 28.92 -17.85 5.09
C PRO A 24 27.42 -18.14 5.24
N HIS A 25 26.57 -17.40 4.53
CA HIS A 25 25.18 -17.81 4.29
C HIS A 25 24.80 -17.50 2.83
N CYS A 26 25.53 -18.14 1.91
CA CYS A 26 25.11 -18.27 0.53
C CYS A 26 24.02 -19.36 0.47
N SER A 27 22.76 -18.96 0.50
CA SER A 27 21.68 -19.81 -0.03
C SER A 27 21.92 -19.99 -1.53
N PRO A 28 21.92 -21.23 -2.06
CA PRO A 28 22.09 -21.44 -3.49
C PRO A 28 20.90 -20.85 -4.27
N PRO A 29 21.12 -20.27 -5.46
CA PRO A 29 20.02 -19.90 -6.34
C PRO A 29 19.28 -21.16 -6.82
N PRO A 30 17.96 -21.11 -7.01
CA PRO A 30 17.22 -22.22 -7.59
C PRO A 30 17.69 -22.48 -9.04
N PRO A 31 17.64 -23.74 -9.52
CA PRO A 31 18.05 -24.08 -10.87
C PRO A 31 17.19 -23.34 -11.90
N ALA A 32 17.86 -22.80 -12.93
CA ALA A 32 17.22 -22.21 -14.09
C ALA A 32 16.35 -23.25 -14.78
N VAL A 33 15.03 -23.08 -14.69
CA VAL A 33 14.07 -23.87 -15.47
C VAL A 33 14.14 -23.38 -16.92
N LEU A 34 14.82 -24.17 -17.73
CA LEU A 34 14.87 -24.05 -19.18
C LEU A 34 13.51 -24.51 -19.75
N VAL A 35 12.52 -23.61 -19.82
CA VAL A 35 11.27 -23.90 -20.55
C VAL A 35 11.50 -23.66 -22.03
N GLY A 36 11.41 -24.75 -22.78
CA GLY A 36 11.62 -24.81 -24.22
C GLY A 36 10.63 -23.96 -25.02
N ARG A 37 11.14 -23.46 -26.16
CA ARG A 37 10.37 -23.02 -27.31
C ARG A 37 9.83 -24.24 -28.07
N GLY A 38 8.60 -24.11 -28.58
CA GLY A 38 7.95 -25.01 -29.56
C GLY A 38 6.70 -25.64 -28.95
N GLY A 39 5.53 -25.66 -29.55
CA GLY A 39 5.06 -25.25 -30.87
C GLY A 39 3.53 -25.05 -30.75
N GLU A 40 2.95 -24.25 -31.63
CA GLU A 40 1.91 -24.72 -32.54
C GLU A 40 0.47 -24.63 -31.97
N ARG A 41 -0.26 -23.68 -32.59
CA ARG A 41 -1.71 -23.57 -32.76
C ARG A 41 -2.53 -24.72 -32.18
N GLU A 42 -3.51 -24.38 -31.34
CA GLU A 42 -4.91 -24.75 -31.59
C GLU A 42 -5.81 -23.61 -31.09
N ASP A 43 -6.63 -23.08 -32.00
CA ASP A 43 -7.74 -22.19 -31.75
C ASP A 43 -8.76 -22.88 -30.83
N MET A 44 -8.70 -22.59 -29.53
CA MET A 44 -9.70 -23.06 -28.58
C MET A 44 -10.60 -21.88 -28.20
N ALA A 45 -11.74 -21.82 -28.89
CA ALA A 45 -12.84 -20.92 -28.60
C ALA A 45 -13.25 -21.08 -27.13
N LEU A 46 -12.83 -20.12 -26.31
CA LEU A 46 -13.36 -19.93 -24.96
C LEU A 46 -14.77 -19.35 -25.09
N GLU A 47 -15.74 -20.25 -25.09
CA GLU A 47 -17.14 -19.93 -24.83
C GLU A 47 -17.24 -19.06 -23.55
N PRO A 48 -17.98 -17.94 -23.58
CA PRO A 48 -18.22 -17.14 -22.40
C PRO A 48 -19.18 -17.88 -21.47
N GLN A 49 -18.65 -18.59 -20.49
CA GLN A 49 -19.44 -19.09 -19.37
C GLN A 49 -19.94 -17.90 -18.54
N GLY A 50 -21.08 -17.35 -18.95
CA GLY A 50 -21.93 -16.56 -18.08
C GLY A 50 -22.39 -17.41 -16.91
N ASN A 51 -21.88 -17.13 -15.72
CA ASN A 51 -22.48 -17.60 -14.49
C ASN A 51 -22.79 -16.42 -13.57
N ALA A 52 -24.07 -16.09 -13.54
CA ALA A 52 -24.71 -15.17 -12.64
C ALA A 52 -24.47 -15.57 -11.18
N ARG A 53 -23.52 -14.91 -10.52
CA ARG A 53 -23.46 -14.82 -9.05
C ARG A 53 -23.17 -13.39 -8.57
N ALA A 54 -23.74 -12.40 -9.26
CA ALA A 54 -23.87 -11.04 -8.74
C ALA A 54 -25.09 -11.00 -7.79
N GLY A 55 -24.88 -11.18 -6.49
CA GLY A 55 -25.96 -11.03 -5.50
C GLY A 55 -25.77 -11.69 -4.13
N GLY A 56 -24.64 -12.36 -3.88
CA GLY A 56 -24.40 -13.05 -2.61
C GLY A 56 -23.85 -12.18 -1.47
N TRP A 57 -23.27 -11.01 -1.77
CA TRP A 57 -22.58 -10.19 -0.76
C TRP A 57 -23.54 -9.39 0.13
N GLN A 58 -24.75 -9.07 -0.35
CA GLN A 58 -25.70 -8.24 0.42
C GLN A 58 -26.29 -8.91 1.68
N ARG A 59 -26.20 -10.24 1.83
CA ARG A 59 -26.74 -10.93 3.02
C ARG A 59 -25.74 -11.08 4.17
N HIS A 60 -24.43 -11.02 3.90
CA HIS A 60 -23.42 -11.03 4.97
C HIS A 60 -23.26 -9.66 5.66
N LEU A 61 -23.75 -8.59 5.03
CA LEU A 61 -23.61 -7.22 5.56
C LEU A 61 -24.59 -6.88 6.69
N ARG A 62 -25.66 -7.67 6.91
CA ARG A 62 -26.66 -7.40 7.97
C ARG A 62 -26.30 -8.02 9.33
N ASP A 63 -25.38 -8.96 9.38
CA ASP A 63 -24.94 -9.60 10.64
C ASP A 63 -23.65 -9.00 11.22
N ALA A 64 -23.00 -8.07 10.51
CA ALA A 64 -21.76 -7.42 10.98
C ALA A 64 -21.99 -6.55 12.23
N ASP A 65 -23.19 -5.99 12.38
CA ASP A 65 -23.54 -5.07 13.47
C ASP A 65 -23.67 -5.77 14.83
N ARG A 66 -23.87 -7.11 14.83
CA ARG A 66 -23.97 -7.91 16.06
C ARG A 66 -22.64 -8.48 16.55
N ILE A 67 -21.58 -8.44 15.72
CA ILE A 67 -20.23 -8.94 16.05
C ILE A 67 -19.32 -7.81 16.58
N LEU A 68 -19.65 -6.54 16.33
CA LEU A 68 -18.84 -5.39 16.76
C LEU A 68 -19.56 -4.61 17.87
N PRO A 69 -19.44 -5.01 19.15
CA PRO A 69 -19.97 -4.22 20.25
C PRO A 69 -19.13 -2.94 20.39
N GLY A 70 -19.67 -1.86 19.83
CA GLY A 70 -19.29 -0.47 20.13
C GLY A 70 -17.98 -0.01 19.52
N ALA A 71 -18.07 0.67 18.35
CA ALA A 71 -17.26 1.82 17.92
C ALA A 71 -15.77 1.88 18.35
N SER A 72 -15.09 0.76 18.56
CA SER A 72 -13.64 0.75 18.73
C SER A 72 -13.06 0.88 17.34
N VAL A 73 -12.73 2.11 16.98
CA VAL A 73 -11.65 2.34 16.04
C VAL A 73 -10.46 1.45 16.42
N ASP A 74 -9.89 0.74 15.45
CA ASP A 74 -8.96 -0.37 15.67
C ASP A 74 -7.55 0.13 16.07
N ASN A 75 -7.48 1.35 16.61
CA ASN A 75 -6.27 2.12 16.90
C ASN A 75 -5.34 2.20 15.68
N LEU A 76 -5.92 2.34 14.49
CA LEU A 76 -5.19 2.40 13.23
C LEU A 76 -4.31 3.65 13.18
N ALA A 77 -4.73 4.76 13.78
CA ALA A 77 -4.00 6.01 13.86
C ALA A 77 -2.65 5.82 14.54
N ALA A 78 -2.58 5.07 15.64
CA ALA A 78 -1.30 4.78 16.29
C ALA A 78 -0.39 3.96 15.36
N ARG A 79 -0.92 2.89 14.77
CA ARG A 79 -0.16 2.00 13.86
C ARG A 79 0.37 2.75 12.63
N TYR A 80 -0.49 3.54 11.98
CA TYR A 80 -0.14 4.26 10.77
C TYR A 80 0.68 5.52 11.04
N THR A 81 0.59 6.12 12.23
CA THR A 81 1.53 7.19 12.63
C THR A 81 2.95 6.62 12.72
N CYS A 82 3.14 5.47 13.38
CA CYS A 82 4.44 4.79 13.38
C CYS A 82 4.92 4.42 11.97
N LEU A 83 4.01 3.99 11.09
CA LEU A 83 4.35 3.67 9.70
C LEU A 83 4.70 4.92 8.87
N ALA A 84 4.09 6.07 9.17
CA ALA A 84 4.37 7.35 8.53
C ALA A 84 5.74 7.91 8.94
N ASP A 85 6.12 7.74 10.21
CA ASP A 85 7.40 8.20 10.77
C ASP A 85 8.58 7.29 10.39
N ASP A 86 8.32 6.06 9.93
CA ASP A 86 9.36 5.13 9.49
C ASP A 86 10.01 5.58 8.18
N GLY A 87 11.23 6.10 8.29
CA GLY A 87 12.05 6.54 7.15
C GLY A 87 12.44 5.43 6.17
N ALA A 88 12.30 4.16 6.55
CA ALA A 88 12.55 3.03 5.65
C ALA A 88 11.38 2.78 4.67
N GLN A 89 10.19 3.34 4.93
CA GLN A 89 9.03 3.17 4.06
C GLN A 89 9.10 4.05 2.81
N SER A 90 8.48 3.56 1.72
CA SER A 90 8.33 4.34 0.50
C SER A 90 7.54 5.62 0.77
N LYS A 91 7.84 6.69 0.03
CA LYS A 91 7.15 7.98 0.19
C LYS A 91 5.63 7.83 0.03
N ALA A 92 5.20 7.05 -0.96
CA ALA A 92 3.78 6.79 -1.20
C ALA A 92 3.11 6.07 -0.03
N LYS A 93 3.78 5.10 0.59
CA LYS A 93 3.24 4.35 1.74
C LYS A 93 3.15 5.22 2.99
N ARG A 94 4.09 6.14 3.19
CA ARG A 94 4.02 7.14 4.26
C ARG A 94 2.86 8.11 4.05
N GLU A 95 2.69 8.63 2.84
CA GLU A 95 1.55 9.50 2.50
C GLU A 95 0.21 8.80 2.75
N ALA A 96 0.06 7.54 2.31
CA ALA A 96 -1.13 6.74 2.58
C ALA A 96 -1.38 6.55 4.10
N SER A 97 -0.32 6.36 4.87
CA SER A 97 -0.38 6.17 6.32
C SER A 97 -0.77 7.45 7.06
N ILE A 98 -0.30 8.61 6.60
CA ILE A 98 -0.73 9.89 7.13
C ILE A 98 -2.23 10.08 6.91
N LEU A 99 -2.74 9.82 5.70
CA LEU A 99 -4.16 9.91 5.38
C LEU A 99 -5.00 8.93 6.21
N ALA A 100 -4.52 7.70 6.39
CA ALA A 100 -5.14 6.70 7.25
C ALA A 100 -5.32 7.22 8.69
N SER A 101 -4.24 7.74 9.28
CA SER A 101 -4.27 8.26 10.65
C SER A 101 -5.18 9.48 10.80
N ALA A 102 -5.24 10.35 9.78
CA ALA A 102 -6.14 11.49 9.76
C ALA A 102 -7.61 11.06 9.68
N SER A 103 -7.92 10.09 8.81
CA SER A 103 -9.29 9.60 8.63
C SER A 103 -9.87 8.98 9.91
N GLU A 104 -9.07 8.23 10.67
CA GLU A 104 -9.52 7.69 11.95
C GLU A 104 -9.70 8.80 12.99
N LYS A 105 -8.79 9.78 13.07
CA LYS A 105 -8.97 10.95 13.96
C LYS A 105 -10.25 11.71 13.67
N HIS A 106 -10.61 11.90 12.39
CA HIS A 106 -11.87 12.54 12.02
C HIS A 106 -13.10 11.74 12.49
N LEU A 107 -13.03 10.41 12.52
CA LEU A 107 -14.11 9.56 13.06
C LEU A 107 -14.20 9.59 14.59
N VAL A 108 -13.06 9.64 15.29
CA VAL A 108 -13.00 9.49 16.75
C VAL A 108 -13.14 10.81 17.48
N GLU A 109 -12.37 11.80 17.06
CA GLU A 109 -12.21 13.08 17.76
C GLU A 109 -13.16 14.13 17.18
N GLY A 110 -13.28 14.17 15.85
CA GLY A 110 -14.05 15.20 15.15
C GLY A 110 -15.52 14.86 14.91
N LEU A 111 -15.89 13.56 14.90
CA LEU A 111 -17.18 13.07 14.38
C LEU A 111 -17.52 13.66 12.99
N ASP A 112 -16.48 14.02 12.22
CA ASP A 112 -16.57 14.68 10.92
C ASP A 112 -16.59 13.62 9.82
N TYR A 113 -17.71 12.90 9.72
CA TYR A 113 -17.86 11.75 8.81
C TYR A 113 -17.55 12.07 7.35
N LYS A 114 -17.80 13.30 6.88
CA LYS A 114 -17.53 13.72 5.50
C LYS A 114 -16.03 13.79 5.21
N GLU A 115 -15.26 14.40 6.11
CA GLU A 115 -13.81 14.51 5.95
C GLU A 115 -13.13 13.16 6.20
N ALA A 116 -13.63 12.37 7.15
CA ALA A 116 -13.20 10.98 7.33
C ALA A 116 -13.38 10.14 6.06
N LEU A 117 -14.55 10.22 5.43
CA LEU A 117 -14.84 9.49 4.20
C LEU A 117 -13.94 9.93 3.05
N LYS A 118 -13.77 11.24 2.87
CA LYS A 118 -12.87 11.80 1.86
C LYS A 118 -11.44 11.31 2.05
N THR A 119 -10.87 11.51 3.23
CA THR A 119 -9.48 11.11 3.55
C THR A 119 -9.28 9.59 3.45
N ALA A 120 -10.25 8.79 3.90
CA ALA A 120 -10.19 7.34 3.76
C ALA A 120 -10.24 6.89 2.28
N THR A 121 -11.07 7.52 1.45
CA THR A 121 -11.13 7.20 0.00
C THR A 121 -9.84 7.56 -0.74
N GLU A 122 -9.22 8.69 -0.38
CA GLU A 122 -7.90 9.09 -0.91
C GLU A 122 -6.81 8.09 -0.48
N ALA A 123 -6.86 7.61 0.77
CA ALA A 123 -5.95 6.58 1.27
C ALA A 123 -6.13 5.24 0.54
N VAL A 124 -7.36 4.81 0.23
CA VAL A 124 -7.63 3.61 -0.58
C VAL A 124 -6.98 3.72 -1.96
N ALA A 125 -7.13 4.86 -2.63
CA ALA A 125 -6.52 5.08 -3.94
C ALA A 125 -4.98 4.94 -3.88
N LYS A 126 -4.35 5.48 -2.83
CA LYS A 126 -2.91 5.35 -2.61
C LYS A 126 -2.48 3.90 -2.30
N CYS A 127 -3.25 3.18 -1.49
CA CYS A 127 -2.96 1.77 -1.21
C CYS A 127 -3.07 0.90 -2.47
N TYR A 128 -4.03 1.21 -3.34
CA TYR A 128 -4.18 0.56 -4.64
C TYR A 128 -2.99 0.83 -5.57
N GLU A 129 -2.50 2.07 -5.64
CA GLU A 129 -1.29 2.42 -6.42
C GLU A 129 -0.04 1.66 -5.95
N ILE A 130 0.06 1.39 -4.64
CA ILE A 130 1.21 0.71 -4.03
C ILE A 130 1.06 -0.82 -4.09
N GLY A 131 -0.16 -1.32 -4.25
CA GLY A 131 -0.48 -2.75 -4.18
C GLY A 131 -0.49 -3.32 -2.76
N ASP A 132 -0.71 -2.48 -1.74
CA ASP A 132 -0.76 -2.91 -0.34
C ASP A 132 -2.20 -3.30 0.05
N ASN A 133 -2.51 -4.59 -0.11
CA ASN A 133 -3.86 -5.13 0.12
C ASN A 133 -4.29 -5.07 1.59
N ASP A 134 -3.35 -5.21 2.53
CA ASP A 134 -3.64 -5.17 3.96
C ASP A 134 -4.05 -3.75 4.37
N ALA A 135 -3.27 -2.75 3.94
CA ALA A 135 -3.60 -1.36 4.19
C ALA A 135 -4.91 -0.96 3.49
N MET A 136 -5.16 -1.46 2.27
CA MET A 136 -6.40 -1.21 1.55
C MET A 136 -7.62 -1.76 2.31
N ALA A 137 -7.53 -2.97 2.86
CA ALA A 137 -8.61 -3.56 3.66
C ALA A 137 -8.93 -2.74 4.92
N ASP A 138 -7.88 -2.25 5.60
CA ASP A 138 -8.03 -1.39 6.77
C ASP A 138 -8.67 -0.04 6.40
N MET A 139 -8.30 0.56 5.26
CA MET A 139 -8.92 1.81 4.79
C MET A 139 -10.39 1.63 4.41
N LEU A 140 -10.74 0.51 3.75
CA LEU A 140 -12.13 0.21 3.41
C LEU A 140 -13.00 0.03 4.66
N ARG A 141 -12.45 -0.51 5.76
CA ARG A 141 -13.15 -0.55 7.05
C ARG A 141 -13.46 0.86 7.57
N LEU A 142 -12.53 1.81 7.46
CA LEU A 142 -12.76 3.20 7.85
C LEU A 142 -13.83 3.88 6.98
N VAL A 143 -13.86 3.60 5.67
CA VAL A 143 -14.91 4.09 4.78
C VAL A 143 -16.29 3.59 5.24
N VAL A 144 -16.43 2.30 5.52
CA VAL A 144 -17.70 1.73 6.01
C VAL A 144 -18.10 2.36 7.35
N LYS A 145 -17.15 2.51 8.28
CA LYS A 145 -17.40 3.17 9.58
C LYS A 145 -17.85 4.62 9.42
N ALA A 146 -17.38 5.34 8.39
CA ALA A 146 -17.82 6.71 8.11
C ALA A 146 -19.26 6.81 7.59
N TYR A 147 -19.86 5.70 7.15
CA TYR A 147 -21.25 5.65 6.69
C TYR A 147 -22.25 5.19 7.76
N LEU A 148 -21.77 4.71 8.91
CA LEU A 148 -22.59 4.29 10.05
C LEU A 148 -22.91 5.48 10.96
#